data_AF-A0A0G2JEW1-F1
#
_entry.id   AF-A0A0G2JEW1-F1
#
_cell.length_a   1.000
_cell.length_b   1.000
_cell.length_c   1.000
_cell.angle_alpha   90.00
_cell.angle_beta   90.00
_cell.angle_gamma   90.00
#
_symmetry.space_group_name_H-M   'P 1'
#
loop_
_entity.id
_entity.type
_entity.pdbx_description
1 polymer ?
#
loop_
_entity_poly.entity_id
_entity_poly.type
_entity_poly.pdbx_seq_one_letter_code
_entity_poly.pdbx_strand_id
1 'polypeptide(L)'
;MADLEAVLADVSYLMAMEKSKTAPAARASKKVVLPEPSIRSVMQRYLAERNEITFDKIFNQKIGFLLFKDFCLNEIGEAVPQVKFYEEEALS
;
A
#
# COMPACT_ATOMS: atom_id res chain seq x y z
N MET A 1 -1.88 32.06 31.77
CA MET A 1 -1.72 31.88 30.31
C MET A 1 -1.85 30.42 29.89
N ALA A 2 -1.34 29.46 30.68
CA ALA A 2 -1.47 28.01 30.41
C ALA A 2 -2.92 27.47 30.36
N ASP A 3 -3.82 28.03 31.18
CA ASP A 3 -5.19 27.53 31.30
C ASP A 3 -6.01 27.74 30.01
N LEU A 4 -5.81 28.87 29.33
CA LEU A 4 -6.48 29.16 28.06
C LEU A 4 -5.96 28.29 26.91
N GLU A 5 -4.64 28.05 26.86
CA GLU A 5 -4.04 27.20 25.82
C GLU A 5 -4.46 25.74 25.95
N ALA A 6 -4.60 25.23 27.18
CA ALA A 6 -5.09 23.87 27.42
C ALA A 6 -6.54 23.70 26.96
N VAL A 7 -7.41 24.66 27.29
CA VAL A 7 -8.82 24.64 26.85
C VAL A 7 -8.92 24.73 25.32
N LEU A 8 -8.11 25.58 24.68
CA LEU A 8 -8.08 25.69 23.22
C LEU A 8 -7.58 24.41 22.55
N ALA A 9 -6.58 23.73 23.15
CA ALA A 9 -6.10 22.46 22.65
C ALA A 9 -7.19 21.37 22.70
N ASP A 10 -7.91 21.27 23.81
CA ASP A 10 -8.98 20.28 23.98
C ASP A 10 -10.15 20.53 23.02
N VAL A 11 -10.58 21.79 22.87
CA VAL A 11 -11.63 22.17 21.90
C VAL A 11 -11.18 21.87 20.47
N SER A 12 -9.93 22.16 20.12
CA SER A 12 -9.39 21.88 18.79
C SER A 12 -9.35 20.38 18.47
N TYR A 13 -9.04 19.54 19.47
CA TYR A 13 -9.01 18.10 19.34
C TYR A 13 -10.40 17.52 19.15
N LEU A 14 -11.38 17.96 19.95
CA LEU A 14 -12.77 17.54 19.81
C LEU A 14 -13.34 17.93 18.44
N MET A 15 -13.09 19.18 17.99
CA MET A 15 -13.49 19.62 16.64
C MET A 15 -12.80 18.80 15.54
N ALA A 16 -11.54 18.40 15.72
CA ALA A 16 -10.83 17.54 14.78
C ALA A 16 -11.43 16.13 14.72
N MET A 17 -11.79 15.56 15.87
CA MET A 17 -12.49 14.27 15.96
C MET A 17 -13.86 14.32 15.28
N GLU A 18 -14.64 15.38 15.48
CA GLU A 18 -15.94 15.55 14.81
C GLU A 18 -15.78 15.72 13.30
N LYS A 19 -14.78 16.50 12.85
CA LYS A 19 -14.50 16.71 11.42
C LYS A 19 -13.98 15.45 10.73
N SER A 20 -13.27 14.58 11.44
CA SER A 20 -12.78 13.29 10.90
C SER A 20 -13.88 12.27 10.63
N LYS A 21 -15.07 12.40 11.24
CA LYS A 21 -16.21 11.50 11.01
C LYS A 21 -16.95 11.79 9.70
N THR A 22 -16.86 13.01 9.18
CA THR A 22 -17.65 13.49 8.04
C THR A 22 -16.82 13.94 6.85
N ALA A 23 -15.52 14.19 7.01
CA ALA A 23 -14.62 14.46 5.89
C ALA A 23 -13.92 13.16 5.46
N PRO A 24 -13.91 12.80 4.16
CA PRO A 24 -12.92 11.83 3.68
C PRO A 24 -11.55 12.38 4.10
N ALA A 25 -10.74 11.57 4.79
CA ALA A 25 -9.49 11.97 5.40
C ALA A 25 -8.65 12.79 4.41
N ALA A 26 -8.72 14.11 4.53
CA ALA A 26 -8.03 15.06 3.68
C ALA A 26 -6.57 15.10 4.10
N ARG A 27 -5.88 13.96 3.98
CA ARG A 27 -4.44 13.99 3.76
C ARG A 27 -4.26 14.83 2.51
N ALA A 28 -3.38 15.83 2.55
CA ALA A 28 -2.97 16.55 1.36
C ALA A 28 -2.47 15.51 0.33
N SER A 29 -3.34 15.14 -0.62
CA SER A 29 -3.12 14.11 -1.62
C SER A 29 -2.11 14.60 -2.64
N LYS A 30 -0.83 14.71 -2.25
CA LYS A 30 0.25 14.73 -3.22
C LYS A 30 0.27 13.33 -3.81
N LYS A 31 -0.37 13.15 -4.98
CA LYS A 31 -0.34 11.90 -5.74
C LYS A 31 1.11 11.42 -5.81
N VAL A 32 1.37 10.21 -5.34
CA VAL A 32 2.69 9.60 -5.49
C VAL A 32 2.93 9.39 -6.98
N VAL A 33 3.99 10.00 -7.50
CA VAL A 33 4.39 9.84 -8.90
C VAL A 33 5.32 8.64 -8.98
N LEU A 34 4.95 7.66 -9.81
CA LEU A 34 5.81 6.51 -10.08
C LEU A 34 6.95 6.92 -11.03
N PRO A 35 8.18 6.41 -10.84
CA PRO A 35 9.26 6.62 -11.78
C PRO A 35 8.94 6.04 -13.17
N GLU A 36 9.64 6.51 -14.19
CA GLU A 36 9.53 6.03 -15.56
C GLU A 36 10.02 4.57 -15.68
N PRO A 37 9.42 3.72 -16.55
CA PRO A 37 9.73 2.29 -16.63
C PRO A 37 11.21 1.94 -16.84
N SER A 38 12.03 2.82 -17.42
CA SER A 38 13.48 2.61 -17.54
C SER A 38 14.18 2.30 -16.22
N ILE A 39 13.61 2.74 -15.09
CA ILE A 39 14.10 2.46 -13.73
C ILE A 39 14.27 0.95 -13.45
N ARG A 40 13.51 0.11 -14.16
CA ARG A 40 13.57 -1.35 -14.05
C ARG A 40 14.98 -1.88 -14.17
N SER A 41 15.76 -1.37 -15.14
CA SER A 41 17.12 -1.85 -15.42
C SER A 41 18.06 -1.69 -14.21
N VAL A 42 17.92 -0.57 -13.48
CA VAL A 42 18.69 -0.27 -12.26
C VAL A 42 18.16 -1.07 -11.09
N MET A 43 16.84 -1.04 -10.86
CA MET A 43 16.22 -1.70 -9.71
C MET A 43 16.36 -3.22 -9.76
N GLN A 44 16.29 -3.82 -10.95
CA GLN A 44 16.47 -5.26 -11.11
C GLN A 44 17.89 -5.70 -10.71
N ARG A 45 18.93 -4.93 -11.05
CA ARG A 45 20.30 -5.23 -10.59
C ARG A 45 20.44 -5.02 -9.08
N TYR A 46 19.96 -3.90 -8.57
CA TYR A 46 20.02 -3.55 -7.16
C TYR A 46 19.35 -4.59 -6.25
N LEU A 47 18.17 -5.08 -6.66
CA LEU A 47 17.43 -6.11 -5.91
C LEU A 47 18.05 -7.51 -6.10
N ALA A 48 18.60 -7.81 -7.29
CA ALA A 48 19.29 -9.07 -7.53
C ALA A 48 20.54 -9.22 -6.66
N GLU A 49 21.36 -8.18 -6.55
CA GLU A 49 22.56 -8.17 -5.69
C GLU A 49 22.23 -8.38 -4.21
N ARG A 50 21.03 -7.97 -3.76
CA ARG A 50 20.51 -8.20 -2.41
C ARG A 50 19.78 -9.53 -2.23
N ASN A 51 19.69 -10.35 -3.28
CA ASN A 51 18.86 -11.56 -3.31
C ASN A 51 17.40 -11.29 -2.94
N GLU A 52 16.84 -10.14 -3.34
CA GLU A 52 15.44 -9.77 -3.06
C GLU A 52 14.47 -10.20 -4.18
N ILE A 53 14.99 -10.66 -5.32
CA ILE A 53 14.19 -11.17 -6.44
C ILE A 53 13.95 -12.67 -6.28
N THR A 54 13.22 -13.04 -5.23
CA THR A 54 12.79 -14.42 -4.97
C THR A 54 11.28 -14.43 -4.76
N PHE A 55 10.62 -15.53 -5.11
CA PHE A 55 9.17 -15.65 -4.96
C PHE A 55 8.71 -15.29 -3.55
N ASP A 56 9.29 -15.90 -2.51
CA ASP A 56 8.87 -15.68 -1.12
C ASP A 56 8.95 -14.21 -0.70
N LYS A 57 10.05 -13.53 -1.06
CA LYS A 57 10.25 -12.11 -0.71
C LYS A 57 9.30 -11.17 -1.44
N ILE A 58 8.99 -11.45 -2.72
CA ILE A 58 8.07 -10.62 -3.51
C ILE A 58 6.63 -10.91 -3.12
N PHE A 59 6.27 -12.18 -2.99
CA PHE A 59 4.91 -12.64 -2.71
C PHE A 59 4.46 -12.23 -1.30
N ASN A 60 5.36 -12.22 -0.31
CA ASN A 60 5.02 -11.77 1.04
C ASN A 60 4.91 -10.24 1.19
N GLN A 61 5.23 -9.46 0.14
CA GLN A 61 4.98 -8.03 0.14
C GLN A 61 3.60 -7.72 -0.41
N LYS A 62 2.84 -6.84 0.25
CA LYS A 62 1.48 -6.46 -0.18
C LYS A 62 1.43 -6.01 -1.65
N ILE A 63 2.36 -5.16 -2.08
CA ILE A 63 2.41 -4.68 -3.48
C ILE A 63 2.85 -5.80 -4.43
N GLY A 64 3.83 -6.62 -4.03
CA GLY A 64 4.32 -7.73 -4.85
C GLY A 64 3.24 -8.79 -5.08
N PHE A 65 2.48 -9.16 -4.05
CA PHE A 65 1.31 -10.03 -4.16
C PHE A 65 0.26 -9.49 -5.13
N LEU A 66 -0.14 -8.22 -4.97
CA LEU A 66 -1.18 -7.62 -5.80
C LEU A 66 -0.79 -7.60 -7.28
N LEU A 67 0.47 -7.24 -7.60
CA LEU A 67 0.97 -7.25 -8.97
C LEU A 67 1.09 -8.67 -9.53
N PHE A 68 1.51 -9.64 -8.70
CA PHE A 68 1.58 -11.05 -9.10
C PHE A 68 0.20 -11.62 -9.41
N LYS A 69 -0.80 -11.34 -8.56
CA LYS A 69 -2.18 -11.71 -8.77
C LYS A 69 -2.72 -11.10 -10.06
N ASP A 70 -2.51 -9.80 -10.26
CA ASP A 70 -2.92 -9.09 -11.48
C ASP A 70 -2.35 -9.75 -12.72
N PHE A 71 -1.05 -10.08 -12.69
CA PHE A 71 -0.39 -10.84 -13.75
C PHE A 71 -1.05 -12.20 -13.99
N CYS A 72 -1.30 -13.00 -12.94
CA CYS A 72 -1.94 -14.31 -13.08
C CYS A 72 -3.38 -14.28 -13.59
N LEU A 73 -4.12 -13.20 -13.35
CA LEU A 73 -5.52 -13.09 -13.74
C LEU A 73 -5.71 -12.43 -15.11
N ASN A 74 -4.83 -11.51 -15.48
CA ASN A 74 -5.03 -10.63 -16.65
C ASN A 74 -4.02 -10.86 -17.78
N GLU A 75 -2.81 -11.34 -17.46
CA GLU A 75 -1.74 -11.50 -18.45
C GLU A 75 -1.52 -12.98 -18.82
N ILE A 76 -1.76 -13.91 -17.89
CA ILE A 76 -1.67 -15.35 -18.15
C ILE A 76 -2.97 -15.83 -18.79
N GLY A 77 -2.89 -16.33 -20.04
CA GLY A 77 -4.02 -16.89 -20.78
C GLY A 77 -4.51 -18.27 -20.27
N GLU A 78 -3.89 -18.79 -19.21
CA GLU A 78 -4.22 -20.04 -18.54
C GLU A 78 -4.83 -19.75 -17.16
N ALA A 79 -5.80 -20.56 -16.75
CA ALA A 79 -6.37 -20.43 -15.42
C ALA A 79 -5.33 -20.78 -14.35
N VAL A 80 -5.09 -19.86 -13.41
CA VAL A 80 -4.25 -20.09 -12.22
C VAL A 80 -5.14 -20.23 -10.98
N PRO A 81 -5.82 -21.38 -10.77
CA PRO A 81 -6.75 -21.57 -9.65
C PRO A 81 -6.08 -21.49 -8.28
N GLN A 82 -4.78 -21.74 -8.19
CA GLN A 82 -4.00 -21.71 -6.94
C GLN A 82 -4.02 -20.33 -6.30
N VAL A 83 -4.01 -19.25 -7.11
CA VAL A 83 -4.06 -17.88 -6.60
C VAL A 83 -5.42 -17.56 -5.99
N LYS A 84 -6.51 -18.07 -6.59
CA LYS A 84 -7.87 -17.91 -6.05
C LYS A 84 -8.04 -18.67 -4.74
N PHE A 85 -7.58 -19.92 -4.70
CA PHE A 85 -7.60 -20.73 -3.49
C PHE A 85 -6.82 -20.10 -2.34
N TYR A 86 -5.63 -19.56 -2.62
CA TYR A 86 -4.81 -18.87 -1.61
C TYR A 86 -5.54 -17.66 -1.01
N GLU A 87 -6.30 -16.89 -1.79
CA GLU A 87 -7.07 -15.76 -1.25
C GLU A 87 -8.25 -16.21 -0.38
N GLU A 88 -8.93 -17.29 -0.77
CA GLU A 88 -10.09 -17.80 -0.03
C GLU A 88 -9.68 -18.32 1.36
N GLU A 89 -8.55 -19.03 1.45
CA GLU A 89 -8.03 -19.58 2.72
C GLU A 89 -7.26 -18.56 3.57
N ALA A 90 -6.60 -17.56 2.98
CA ALA A 90 -5.85 -16.55 3.74
C ALA A 90 -6.74 -15.49 4.43
N LEU A 91 -8.03 -15.45 4.10
CA LEU A 91 -9.01 -14.48 4.61
C LEU A 91 -10.10 -15.12 5.50
N SER A 92 -10.04 -16.43 5.75
CA SER A 92 -10.87 -17.17 6.71
C SER A 92 -10.25 -17.20 8.10
#